data_AF-A0A960M6L7-F1
#
_entry.id   AF-A0A960M6L7-F1
#
_cell.length_a   1.000
_cell.length_b   1.000
_cell.length_c   1.000
_cell.angle_alpha   90.00
_cell.angle_beta   90.00
_cell.angle_gamma   90.00
#
_symmetry.space_group_name_H-M   'P 1'
#
loop_
_entity.id
_entity.type
_entity.pdbx_description
1 polymer ?
#
loop_
_entity_poly.entity_id
_entity_poly.type
_entity_poly.pdbx_seq_one_letter_code
_entity_poly.pdbx_strand_id
1 'polypeptide(L)'
;MLLGIADHEAYAIIGLDSFSASKALMENDMKRKVSDREVQIAFGIDYGIKTENLFFIEQPGDFHLDMNMVILGEKTVVVNDSIEAYEILNKVGPKKLNLLIDSFQGHPPEDILNATKDRSLRKKVFEDEASRHLQEKGFNVVRFPGRFELYLPGLAEPVSLMNFFNMVSATTPHGEKLIIAMGCPDIGTGINFQGLFYQMLEQGGLNPNFIEITFLDYHESKQSLLTNGGISCRVKTLASIQN
;
A
#
# COMPACT_ATOMS: atom_id res chain seq x y z
N MET A 1 0.53 -2.00 9.51
CA MET A 1 0.83 -3.44 9.64
C MET A 1 0.16 -4.20 8.51
N LEU A 2 0.78 -5.25 8.00
CA LEU A 2 0.18 -6.22 7.07
C LEU A 2 0.23 -7.62 7.69
N LEU A 3 -0.80 -8.42 7.47
CA LEU A 3 -0.91 -9.80 7.96
C LEU A 3 -0.86 -10.76 6.78
N GLY A 4 -0.12 -11.86 6.93
CA GLY A 4 -0.03 -12.91 5.92
C GLY A 4 0.05 -14.30 6.55
N ILE A 5 -0.02 -15.31 5.69
CA ILE A 5 0.14 -16.72 6.05
C ILE A 5 1.24 -17.29 5.15
N ALA A 6 2.18 -18.01 5.74
CA ALA A 6 3.21 -18.77 5.03
C ALA A 6 3.55 -20.02 5.82
N ASP A 7 3.78 -21.14 5.15
CA ASP A 7 4.12 -22.42 5.80
C ASP A 7 3.09 -22.84 6.88
N HIS A 8 1.80 -22.53 6.64
CA HIS A 8 0.68 -22.70 7.58
C HIS A 8 0.76 -21.90 8.89
N GLU A 9 1.68 -20.94 9.00
CA GLU A 9 1.78 -20.03 10.15
C GLU A 9 1.44 -18.59 9.76
N ALA A 10 0.75 -17.89 10.68
CA ALA A 10 0.51 -16.47 10.54
C ALA A 10 1.81 -15.67 10.79
N TYR A 11 1.99 -14.61 10.02
CA TYR A 11 3.07 -13.64 10.22
C TYR A 11 2.55 -12.20 10.05
N ALA A 12 3.33 -11.25 10.58
CA ALA A 12 3.04 -9.83 10.43
C ALA A 12 4.26 -9.06 9.91
N ILE A 13 4.00 -8.10 9.03
CA ILE A 13 4.95 -7.06 8.64
C ILE A 13 4.54 -5.77 9.34
N ILE A 14 5.45 -5.18 10.11
CA ILE A 14 5.21 -4.03 10.98
C ILE A 14 6.21 -2.92 10.61
N GLY A 15 5.73 -1.69 10.51
CA GLY A 15 6.59 -0.52 10.27
C GLY A 15 7.44 -0.19 11.49
N LEU A 16 8.70 0.19 11.28
CA LEU A 16 9.61 0.61 12.34
C LEU A 16 9.13 1.87 13.08
N ASP A 17 8.32 2.70 12.43
CA ASP A 17 7.64 3.83 13.04
C ASP A 17 6.61 3.39 14.10
N SER A 18 5.79 2.37 13.78
CA SER A 18 4.80 1.79 14.68
C SER A 18 5.51 1.13 15.85
N PHE A 19 6.61 0.43 15.58
CA PHE A 19 7.47 -0.11 16.63
C PHE A 19 8.00 0.99 17.56
N SER A 20 8.54 2.07 17.00
CA SER A 20 9.11 3.19 17.75
C SER A 20 8.06 3.94 18.58
N ALA A 21 6.87 4.16 18.00
CA ALA A 21 5.73 4.77 18.68
C ALA A 21 5.25 3.89 19.84
N SER A 22 5.06 2.58 19.61
CA SER A 22 4.68 1.63 20.65
C SER A 22 5.71 1.59 21.78
N LYS A 23 7.01 1.58 21.45
CA LYS A 23 8.08 1.64 22.46
C LYS A 23 7.99 2.90 23.31
N ALA A 24 7.86 4.07 22.69
CA ALA A 24 7.75 5.34 23.41
C ALA A 24 6.53 5.39 24.33
N LEU A 25 5.38 4.86 23.87
CA LEU A 25 4.16 4.74 24.67
C LEU A 25 4.37 3.81 25.87
N MET A 26 4.93 2.62 25.65
CA MET A 26 5.23 1.67 26.72
C MET A 26 6.20 2.27 27.75
N GLU A 27 7.26 2.96 27.31
CA GLU A 27 8.20 3.62 28.23
C GLU A 27 7.53 4.71 29.06
N ASN A 28 6.64 5.48 28.45
CA ASN A 28 5.86 6.48 29.16
C ASN A 28 4.90 5.86 30.18
N ASP A 29 4.21 4.77 29.84
CA ASP A 29 3.21 4.17 30.71
C ASP A 29 3.85 3.40 31.87
N MET A 30 4.95 2.69 31.59
CA MET A 30 5.68 1.91 32.59
C MET A 30 6.65 2.75 33.42
N LYS A 31 6.87 4.02 33.05
CA LYS A 31 7.82 4.96 33.69
C LYS A 31 9.24 4.38 33.80
N ARG A 32 9.64 3.57 32.82
CA ARG A 32 10.99 2.99 32.70
C ARG A 32 11.34 2.78 31.24
N LYS A 33 12.62 2.56 30.96
CA LYS A 33 13.05 2.09 29.64
C LYS A 33 12.51 0.68 29.37
N VAL A 34 12.16 0.44 28.11
CA VAL A 34 11.63 -0.83 27.62
C VAL A 34 12.59 -1.35 26.57
N SER A 35 12.97 -2.63 26.66
CA SER A 35 13.83 -3.26 25.68
C SER A 35 13.08 -3.56 24.37
N ASP A 36 13.80 -3.65 23.26
CA ASP A 36 13.18 -3.97 21.97
C ASP A 36 12.48 -5.34 22.00
N ARG A 37 13.02 -6.29 22.76
CA ARG A 37 12.42 -7.61 22.95
C ARG A 37 11.07 -7.54 23.65
N GLU A 38 10.90 -6.68 24.65
CA GLU A 38 9.62 -6.49 25.32
C GLU A 38 8.56 -5.92 24.37
N VAL A 39 8.95 -4.97 23.52
CA VAL A 39 8.06 -4.40 22.49
C VAL A 39 7.64 -5.49 21.49
N GLN A 40 8.58 -6.31 21.01
CA GLN A 40 8.27 -7.43 20.11
C GLN A 40 7.32 -8.46 20.75
N ILE A 41 7.51 -8.77 22.04
CA ILE A 41 6.62 -9.67 22.77
C ILE A 41 5.22 -9.06 22.88
N ALA A 42 5.10 -7.75 23.15
CA ALA A 42 3.81 -7.07 23.19
C ALA A 42 3.07 -7.18 21.85
N PHE A 43 3.74 -6.90 20.72
CA PHE A 43 3.19 -7.14 19.38
C PHE A 43 2.75 -8.60 19.19
N GLY A 44 3.58 -9.55 19.61
CA GLY A 44 3.25 -10.97 19.46
C GLY A 44 2.02 -11.40 20.25
N ILE A 45 1.87 -10.87 21.46
CA ILE A 45 0.69 -11.10 22.31
C ILE A 45 -0.56 -10.46 21.71
N ASP A 46 -0.49 -9.19 21.32
CA ASP A 46 -1.65 -8.43 20.82
C ASP A 46 -2.23 -9.03 19.54
N TYR A 47 -1.37 -9.56 18.67
CA TYR A 47 -1.77 -10.13 17.39
C TYR A 47 -1.87 -11.66 17.38
N GLY A 48 -1.50 -12.33 18.48
CA GLY A 48 -1.45 -13.79 18.54
C GLY A 48 -0.43 -14.41 17.58
N ILE A 49 0.66 -13.71 17.29
CA ILE A 49 1.71 -14.13 16.34
C ILE A 49 3.01 -14.37 17.10
N LYS A 50 3.67 -15.50 16.80
CA LYS A 50 4.98 -15.81 17.40
C LYS A 50 6.00 -14.73 17.04
N THR A 51 6.86 -14.37 17.98
CA THR A 51 7.79 -13.24 17.79
C THR A 51 8.76 -13.43 16.62
N GLU A 52 9.12 -14.67 16.29
CA GLU A 52 9.94 -15.04 15.13
C GLU A 52 9.25 -14.81 13.78
N ASN A 53 7.91 -14.69 13.79
CA ASN A 53 7.08 -14.39 12.62
C ASN A 53 6.65 -12.91 12.59
N LEU A 54 7.31 -12.05 13.37
CA LEU A 54 7.14 -10.60 13.32
C LEU A 54 8.31 -9.97 12.56
N PHE A 55 8.00 -9.32 11.44
CA PHE A 55 8.98 -8.70 10.56
C PHE A 55 8.87 -7.19 10.63
N PHE A 56 9.85 -6.54 11.25
CA PHE A 56 9.92 -5.08 11.35
C PHE A 56 10.71 -4.52 10.18
N ILE A 57 10.12 -3.60 9.43
CA ILE A 57 10.70 -3.03 8.21
C ILE A 57 10.56 -1.50 8.19
N GLU A 58 11.31 -0.86 7.29
CA GLU A 58 11.11 0.56 7.01
C GLU A 58 9.79 0.76 6.29
N GLN A 59 9.11 1.88 6.53
CA GLN A 59 7.88 2.18 5.82
C GLN A 59 8.18 2.69 4.41
N PRO A 60 7.48 2.22 3.37
CA PRO A 60 7.71 2.62 1.98
C PRO A 60 7.16 4.03 1.65
N GLY A 61 7.61 5.05 2.37
CA GLY A 61 7.39 6.46 2.02
C GLY A 61 6.07 7.10 2.48
N ASP A 62 5.22 6.36 3.21
CA ASP A 62 4.00 6.88 3.88
C ASP A 62 3.80 6.24 5.25
N PHE A 63 2.89 6.81 6.05
CA PHE A 63 2.64 6.40 7.43
C PHE A 63 1.98 5.02 7.57
N HIS A 64 1.28 4.51 6.55
CA HIS A 64 0.68 3.18 6.58
C HIS A 64 1.25 2.28 5.48
N LEU A 65 1.70 1.08 5.87
CA LEU A 65 2.23 0.08 4.94
C LEU A 65 1.26 -0.24 3.78
N ASP A 66 -0.03 -0.41 4.05
CA ASP A 66 -1.06 -0.76 3.06
C ASP A 66 -1.35 0.36 2.03
N MET A 67 -0.64 1.48 2.12
CA MET A 67 -0.71 2.54 1.13
C MET A 67 0.31 2.37 0.02
N ASN A 68 1.41 1.64 0.22
CA ASN A 68 2.44 1.43 -0.81
C ASN A 68 2.96 -0.01 -0.89
N MET A 69 2.34 -0.96 -0.20
CA MET A 69 2.69 -2.36 -0.34
C MET A 69 1.53 -3.29 -0.01
N VAL A 70 1.56 -4.49 -0.58
CA VAL A 70 0.55 -5.53 -0.35
C VAL A 70 1.18 -6.93 -0.39
N ILE A 71 0.61 -7.85 0.38
CA ILE A 71 0.99 -9.28 0.35
C ILE A 71 0.08 -9.98 -0.67
N LEU A 72 0.66 -10.64 -1.68
CA LEU A 72 -0.09 -11.35 -2.71
C LEU A 72 0.06 -12.87 -2.65
N GLY A 73 1.16 -13.38 -2.09
CA GLY A 73 1.41 -14.80 -1.99
C GLY A 73 2.18 -15.16 -0.72
N GLU A 74 2.55 -16.43 -0.60
CA GLU A 74 3.42 -16.89 0.49
C GLU A 74 4.75 -16.14 0.42
N LYS A 75 4.96 -15.24 1.38
CA LYS A 75 6.13 -14.34 1.45
C LYS A 75 6.40 -13.56 0.15
N THR A 76 5.38 -13.33 -0.69
CA THR A 76 5.50 -12.44 -1.86
C THR A 76 4.81 -11.13 -1.58
N VAL A 77 5.60 -10.05 -1.66
CA VAL A 77 5.18 -8.69 -1.35
C VAL A 77 5.41 -7.81 -2.56
N VAL A 78 4.39 -7.07 -2.95
CA VAL A 78 4.54 -6.00 -3.94
C VAL A 78 4.77 -4.70 -3.20
N VAL A 79 5.80 -3.96 -3.58
CA VAL A 79 6.11 -2.62 -3.06
C VAL A 79 5.99 -1.61 -4.20
N ASN A 80 5.39 -0.46 -3.92
CA ASN A 80 5.19 0.61 -4.87
C ASN A 80 6.52 1.06 -5.51
N ASP A 81 6.49 1.28 -6.82
CA ASP A 81 7.51 2.03 -7.54
C ASP A 81 6.99 3.42 -7.90
N SER A 82 7.31 4.39 -7.03
CA SER A 82 6.87 5.77 -7.21
C SER A 82 7.46 6.45 -8.45
N ILE A 83 8.65 6.05 -8.89
CA ILE A 83 9.27 6.62 -10.09
C ILE A 83 8.56 6.13 -11.34
N GLU A 84 8.31 4.83 -11.44
CA GLU A 84 7.60 4.28 -12.59
C GLU A 84 6.15 4.79 -12.64
N ALA A 85 5.47 4.92 -11.49
CA ALA A 85 4.13 5.51 -11.42
C ALA A 85 4.12 6.96 -11.93
N TYR A 86 5.11 7.77 -11.54
CA TYR A 86 5.30 9.12 -12.05
C TYR A 86 5.57 9.13 -13.56
N GLU A 87 6.42 8.24 -14.08
CA GLU A 87 6.72 8.19 -15.51
C GLU A 87 5.48 7.88 -16.36
N ILE A 88 4.60 6.99 -15.88
CA ILE A 88 3.31 6.71 -16.52
C ILE A 88 2.44 7.97 -16.54
N LEU A 89 2.32 8.68 -15.41
CA LEU A 89 1.56 9.93 -15.32
C LEU A 89 2.13 11.02 -16.24
N ASN A 90 3.45 11.15 -16.28
CA ASN A 90 4.13 12.15 -17.11
C ASN A 90 3.88 11.92 -18.62
N LYS A 91 3.71 10.66 -19.06
CA LYS A 91 3.38 10.31 -20.45
C LYS A 91 1.97 10.73 -20.87
N VAL A 92 1.02 10.85 -19.93
CA VAL A 92 -0.35 11.36 -20.20
C VAL A 92 -0.30 12.80 -20.69
N GLY A 93 0.65 13.57 -20.16
CA GLY A 93 0.92 14.95 -20.52
C GLY A 93 0.01 15.97 -19.83
N PRO A 94 0.48 17.23 -19.70
CA PRO A 94 -0.21 18.34 -19.02
C PRO A 94 -1.69 18.51 -19.33
N LYS A 95 -2.05 18.47 -20.63
CA LYS A 95 -3.41 18.79 -21.10
C LYS A 95 -4.45 17.78 -20.62
N LYS A 96 -4.09 16.50 -20.59
CA LYS A 96 -4.97 15.43 -20.12
C LYS A 96 -4.97 15.31 -18.61
N LEU A 97 -3.87 15.69 -17.96
CA LEU A 97 -3.82 15.78 -16.50
C LEU A 97 -4.85 16.76 -15.95
N ASN A 98 -5.07 17.89 -16.64
CA ASN A 98 -6.13 18.84 -16.31
C ASN A 98 -7.55 18.26 -16.33
N LEU A 99 -7.79 17.16 -17.05
CA LEU A 99 -9.09 16.48 -17.05
C LEU A 99 -9.27 15.55 -15.85
N LEU A 100 -8.18 15.12 -15.21
CA LEU A 100 -8.21 14.23 -14.04
C LEU A 100 -8.59 14.97 -12.76
N ILE A 101 -8.33 16.27 -12.71
CA ILE A 101 -8.50 17.08 -11.52
C ILE A 101 -9.26 18.35 -11.93
N ASP A 102 -10.59 18.29 -11.88
CA ASP A 102 -11.50 19.45 -12.02
C ASP A 102 -11.13 20.63 -11.08
N SER A 103 -10.32 20.34 -10.06
CA SER A 103 -9.98 21.19 -8.93
C SER A 103 -8.53 21.68 -8.91
N PHE A 104 -7.80 21.71 -10.04
CA PHE A 104 -6.52 22.43 -10.03
C PHE A 104 -6.80 23.88 -9.68
N GLN A 105 -6.46 24.27 -8.45
CA GLN A 105 -6.67 25.58 -7.85
C GLN A 105 -5.78 26.65 -8.51
N GLY A 106 -5.72 26.68 -9.85
CA GLY A 106 -4.89 27.59 -10.63
C GLY A 106 -3.42 27.20 -10.79
N HIS A 107 -3.01 25.97 -10.42
CA HIS A 107 -1.62 25.54 -10.58
C HIS A 107 -1.31 25.11 -12.02
N PRO A 108 -0.20 25.57 -12.61
CA PRO A 108 0.29 25.06 -13.89
C PRO A 108 0.58 23.55 -13.82
N PRO A 109 0.16 22.74 -14.81
CA PRO A 109 0.43 21.30 -14.84
C PRO A 109 1.92 20.94 -14.69
N GLU A 110 2.80 21.78 -15.21
CA GLU A 110 4.25 21.62 -15.11
C GLU A 110 4.71 21.65 -13.64
N ASP A 111 4.16 22.53 -12.83
CA ASP A 111 4.49 22.64 -11.40
C ASP A 111 4.02 21.40 -10.64
N ILE A 112 2.85 20.87 -10.99
CA ILE A 112 2.31 19.63 -10.40
C ILE A 112 3.19 18.43 -10.77
N LEU A 113 3.59 18.31 -12.04
CA LEU A 113 4.47 17.23 -12.48
C LEU A 113 5.84 17.31 -11.82
N ASN A 114 6.41 18.50 -11.69
CA ASN A 114 7.68 18.71 -10.99
C ASN A 114 7.56 18.35 -9.49
N ALA A 115 6.53 18.83 -8.80
CA ALA A 115 6.29 18.49 -7.40
C ALA A 115 6.07 16.98 -7.21
N THR A 116 5.37 16.33 -8.15
CA THR A 116 5.13 14.89 -8.16
C THR A 116 6.43 14.11 -8.37
N LYS A 117 7.29 14.55 -9.30
CA LYS A 117 8.62 13.98 -9.52
C LYS A 117 9.48 14.05 -8.26
N ASP A 118 9.57 15.23 -7.64
CA ASP A 118 10.39 15.45 -6.45
C ASP A 118 9.91 14.61 -5.26
N ARG A 119 8.58 14.44 -5.11
CA ARG A 119 8.01 13.56 -4.10
C ARG A 119 8.30 12.09 -4.40
N SER A 120 8.18 11.66 -5.65
CA SER A 120 8.49 10.29 -6.06
C SER A 120 9.97 9.94 -5.81
N LEU A 121 10.89 10.85 -6.12
CA LEU A 121 12.32 10.69 -5.81
C LEU A 121 12.60 10.52 -4.32
N ARG A 122 11.86 11.24 -3.45
CA ARG A 122 11.98 11.06 -1.99
C ARG A 122 11.39 9.74 -1.52
N LYS A 123 10.22 9.35 -2.02
CA LYS A 123 9.56 8.08 -1.68
C LYS A 123 10.43 6.89 -2.07
N LYS A 124 11.07 6.94 -3.23
CA LYS A 124 11.95 5.87 -3.72
C LYS A 124 13.00 5.41 -2.68
N VAL A 125 13.62 6.33 -1.94
CA VAL A 125 14.63 5.97 -0.93
C VAL A 125 14.04 5.03 0.13
N PHE A 126 12.84 5.35 0.61
CA PHE A 126 12.14 4.55 1.61
C PHE A 126 11.58 3.25 1.02
N GLU A 127 11.09 3.30 -0.21
CA GLU A 127 10.61 2.11 -0.93
C GLU A 127 11.75 1.11 -1.19
N ASP A 128 12.94 1.58 -1.53
CA ASP A 128 14.15 0.76 -1.73
C ASP A 128 14.60 0.13 -0.40
N GLU A 129 14.60 0.90 0.69
CA GLU A 129 14.98 0.41 2.02
C GLU A 129 13.98 -0.63 2.57
N ALA A 130 12.67 -0.39 2.40
CA ALA A 130 11.64 -1.35 2.74
C ALA A 130 11.82 -2.67 1.96
N SER A 131 12.15 -2.57 0.67
CA SER A 131 12.42 -3.74 -0.19
C SER A 131 13.64 -4.51 0.28
N ARG A 132 14.73 -3.82 0.62
CA ARG A 132 15.94 -4.43 1.19
C ARG A 132 15.63 -5.18 2.48
N HIS A 133 14.94 -4.53 3.42
CA HIS A 133 14.53 -5.15 4.68
C HIS A 133 13.70 -6.41 4.46
N LEU A 134 12.70 -6.36 3.58
CA LEU A 134 11.88 -7.53 3.23
C LEU A 134 12.71 -8.67 2.65
N GLN A 135 13.60 -8.39 1.70
CA GLN A 135 14.48 -9.39 1.09
C GLN A 135 15.42 -10.04 2.11
N GLU A 136 15.98 -9.27 3.06
CA GLU A 136 16.81 -9.79 4.15
C GLU A 136 16.03 -10.71 5.11
N LYS A 137 14.71 -10.56 5.18
CA LYS A 137 13.81 -11.47 5.91
C LYS A 137 13.30 -12.64 5.07
N GLY A 138 13.81 -12.80 3.84
CA GLY A 138 13.48 -13.91 2.96
C GLY A 138 12.19 -13.75 2.17
N PHE A 139 11.66 -12.52 2.05
CA PHE A 139 10.51 -12.25 1.19
C PHE A 139 10.94 -12.12 -0.28
N ASN A 140 10.09 -12.62 -1.18
CA ASN A 140 10.13 -12.25 -2.58
C ASN A 140 9.49 -10.87 -2.75
N VAL A 141 10.25 -9.90 -3.27
CA VAL A 141 9.80 -8.52 -3.43
C VAL A 141 9.64 -8.18 -4.89
N VAL A 142 8.45 -7.74 -5.26
CA VAL A 142 8.11 -7.24 -6.59
C VAL A 142 7.95 -5.73 -6.53
N ARG A 143 8.61 -5.00 -7.43
CA ARG A 143 8.46 -3.55 -7.58
C ARG A 143 7.39 -3.28 -8.62
N PHE A 144 6.39 -2.46 -8.31
CA PHE A 144 5.30 -2.18 -9.25
C PHE A 144 4.71 -0.78 -9.08
N PRO A 145 4.36 -0.06 -10.17
CA PRO A 145 3.69 1.24 -10.10
C PRO A 145 2.21 1.05 -9.73
N GLY A 146 1.92 0.91 -8.43
CA GLY A 146 0.57 0.62 -7.94
C GLY A 146 -0.16 1.80 -7.29
N ARG A 147 0.54 2.90 -7.01
CA ARG A 147 -0.04 4.11 -6.44
C ARG A 147 0.26 5.31 -7.32
N PHE A 148 -0.80 5.94 -7.81
CA PHE A 148 -0.74 7.06 -8.74
C PHE A 148 -1.23 8.31 -8.03
N GLU A 149 -0.31 9.24 -7.79
CA GLU A 149 -0.55 10.43 -6.98
C GLU A 149 -0.11 11.67 -7.73
N LEU A 150 -0.83 12.77 -7.51
CA LEU A 150 -0.46 14.09 -7.98
C LEU A 150 -0.25 15.01 -6.78
N TYR A 151 0.91 15.65 -6.72
CA TYR A 151 1.26 16.58 -5.67
C TYR A 151 1.07 18.00 -6.17
N LEU A 152 0.19 18.75 -5.52
CA LEU A 152 -0.06 20.16 -5.83
C LEU A 152 0.83 21.04 -4.94
N PRO A 153 1.50 22.07 -5.50
CA PRO A 153 2.26 23.02 -4.70
C PRO A 153 1.40 23.66 -3.60
N GLY A 154 1.87 23.63 -2.35
CA GLY A 154 1.17 24.24 -1.21
C GLY A 154 0.12 23.34 -0.54
N LEU A 155 -0.21 22.17 -1.08
CA LEU A 155 -0.98 21.16 -0.37
C LEU A 155 -0.06 20.22 0.42
N ALA A 156 -0.46 19.89 1.65
CA ALA A 156 0.25 18.94 2.48
C ALA A 156 0.10 17.50 1.95
N GLU A 157 -1.10 17.18 1.47
CA GLU A 157 -1.52 15.85 1.05
C GLU A 157 -1.58 15.74 -0.48
N PRO A 158 -1.18 14.60 -1.08
CA PRO A 158 -1.37 14.35 -2.50
C PRO A 158 -2.85 14.16 -2.85
N VAL A 159 -3.14 14.32 -4.13
CA VAL A 159 -4.38 13.83 -4.75
C VAL A 159 -4.10 12.44 -5.30
N SER A 160 -4.66 11.41 -4.68
CA SER A 160 -4.58 10.04 -5.19
C SER A 160 -5.54 9.84 -6.35
N LEU A 161 -5.02 9.42 -7.51
CA LEU A 161 -5.82 9.01 -8.66
C LEU A 161 -6.20 7.53 -8.59
N MET A 162 -5.29 6.72 -8.05
CA MET A 162 -5.45 5.28 -7.92
C MET A 162 -4.48 4.73 -6.87
N ASN A 163 -4.93 3.74 -6.09
CA ASN A 163 -4.09 2.99 -5.17
C ASN A 163 -4.49 1.51 -5.16
N PHE A 164 -3.67 0.67 -5.79
CA PHE A 164 -3.87 -0.77 -5.85
C PHE A 164 -3.55 -1.49 -4.54
N PHE A 165 -2.66 -0.92 -3.72
CA PHE A 165 -2.21 -1.54 -2.46
C PHE A 165 -3.28 -1.47 -1.38
N ASN A 166 -4.17 -0.48 -1.46
CA ASN A 166 -5.27 -0.29 -0.52
C ASN A 166 -6.54 -1.10 -0.88
N MET A 167 -6.32 -2.26 -1.49
CA MET A 167 -7.36 -3.25 -1.79
C MET A 167 -7.63 -4.12 -0.56
N VAL A 168 -8.75 -4.85 -0.59
CA VAL A 168 -9.03 -5.91 0.38
C VAL A 168 -8.99 -7.24 -0.35
N SER A 169 -8.26 -8.21 0.20
CA SER A 169 -8.28 -9.59 -0.25
C SER A 169 -8.86 -10.50 0.83
N ALA A 170 -9.51 -11.58 0.41
CA ALA A 170 -10.03 -12.60 1.30
C ALA A 170 -9.91 -13.98 0.64
N THR A 171 -10.03 -15.02 1.46
CA THR A 171 -10.19 -16.41 1.00
C THR A 171 -11.49 -16.95 1.57
N THR A 172 -12.37 -17.49 0.73
CA THR A 172 -13.64 -18.08 1.16
C THR A 172 -13.40 -19.38 1.92
N PRO A 173 -14.40 -19.88 2.69
CA PRO A 173 -14.30 -21.21 3.31
C PRO A 173 -14.07 -22.36 2.31
N HIS A 174 -14.34 -22.14 1.02
CA HIS A 174 -14.12 -23.09 -0.06
C HIS A 174 -12.75 -22.93 -0.74
N GLY A 175 -11.91 -22.01 -0.27
CA GLY A 175 -10.57 -21.76 -0.80
C GLY A 175 -10.52 -20.80 -1.98
N GLU A 176 -11.63 -20.16 -2.35
CA GLU A 176 -11.66 -19.19 -3.46
C GLU A 176 -11.05 -17.86 -2.99
N LYS A 177 -10.26 -17.23 -3.85
CA LYS A 177 -9.66 -15.93 -3.55
C LYS A 177 -10.55 -14.81 -4.10
N LEU A 178 -10.83 -13.84 -3.24
CA LEU A 178 -11.59 -12.64 -3.58
C LEU A 178 -10.70 -11.42 -3.41
N ILE A 179 -10.83 -10.46 -4.32
CA ILE A 179 -10.22 -9.14 -4.18
C ILE A 179 -11.26 -8.07 -4.50
N ILE A 180 -11.38 -7.08 -3.61
CA ILE A 180 -12.13 -5.85 -3.84
C ILE A 180 -11.13 -4.70 -3.97
N ALA A 181 -11.16 -4.04 -5.12
CA ALA A 181 -10.27 -2.93 -5.46
C ALA A 181 -11.06 -1.64 -5.71
N MET A 182 -10.38 -0.49 -5.56
CA MET A 182 -10.96 0.82 -5.83
C MET A 182 -11.33 0.98 -7.31
N GLY A 183 -12.38 1.74 -7.59
CA GLY A 183 -12.80 2.01 -8.96
C GLY A 183 -11.75 2.75 -9.78
N CYS A 184 -11.57 2.31 -11.03
CA CYS A 184 -10.58 2.85 -11.95
C CYS A 184 -11.12 4.09 -12.69
N PRO A 185 -10.40 5.22 -12.69
CA PRO A 185 -10.83 6.38 -13.46
C PRO A 185 -10.75 6.08 -14.96
N ASP A 186 -11.89 6.15 -15.66
CA ASP A 186 -11.97 6.14 -17.12
C ASP A 186 -12.23 7.57 -17.64
N ILE A 187 -11.25 8.45 -17.45
CA ILE A 187 -11.39 9.88 -17.76
C ILE A 187 -10.47 10.34 -18.89
N GLY A 188 -10.31 9.49 -19.91
CA GLY A 188 -9.63 9.85 -21.17
C GLY A 188 -8.11 10.02 -21.07
N THR A 189 -7.51 9.59 -19.95
CA THR A 189 -6.06 9.61 -19.70
C THR A 189 -5.31 8.70 -20.67
N GLY A 190 -5.96 7.61 -21.09
CA GLY A 190 -5.34 6.52 -21.84
C GLY A 190 -4.59 5.52 -20.94
N ILE A 191 -4.61 5.69 -19.62
CA ILE A 191 -4.07 4.71 -18.68
C ILE A 191 -5.12 3.62 -18.45
N ASN A 192 -4.78 2.37 -18.78
CA ASN A 192 -5.60 1.21 -18.45
C ASN A 192 -5.28 0.73 -17.01
N PHE A 193 -5.86 1.37 -16.01
CA PHE A 193 -5.62 1.03 -14.60
C PHE A 193 -6.02 -0.40 -14.24
N GLN A 194 -7.15 -0.89 -14.77
CA GLN A 194 -7.54 -2.29 -14.55
C GLN A 194 -6.49 -3.24 -15.13
N GLY A 195 -6.03 -3.00 -16.35
CA GLY A 195 -4.95 -3.79 -16.97
C GLY A 195 -3.66 -3.77 -16.16
N LEU A 196 -3.25 -2.62 -15.63
CA LEU A 196 -2.09 -2.50 -14.73
C LEU A 196 -2.32 -3.28 -13.43
N PHE A 197 -3.52 -3.26 -12.87
CA PHE A 197 -3.85 -4.04 -11.69
C PHE A 197 -3.72 -5.55 -11.94
N TYR A 198 -4.23 -6.04 -13.06
CA TYR A 198 -4.05 -7.45 -13.47
C TYR A 198 -2.58 -7.82 -13.62
N GLN A 199 -1.76 -6.94 -14.24
CA GLN A 199 -0.32 -7.15 -14.35
C GLN A 199 0.38 -7.19 -12.99
N MET A 200 -0.02 -6.34 -12.04
CA MET A 200 0.52 -6.37 -10.67
C MET A 200 0.29 -7.74 -10.02
N LEU A 201 -0.93 -8.29 -10.16
CA LEU A 201 -1.27 -9.60 -9.62
C LEU A 201 -0.43 -10.70 -10.26
N GLU A 202 -0.31 -10.70 -11.59
CA GLU A 202 0.50 -11.67 -12.34
C GLU A 202 1.98 -11.63 -11.94
N GLN A 203 2.57 -10.44 -11.85
CA GLN A 203 3.96 -10.27 -11.42
C GLN A 203 4.15 -10.66 -9.95
N GLY A 204 3.11 -10.47 -9.12
CA GLY A 204 3.03 -10.94 -7.75
C GLY A 204 2.85 -12.45 -7.59
N GLY A 205 2.84 -13.22 -8.68
CA GLY A 205 2.71 -14.68 -8.67
C GLY A 205 1.28 -15.18 -8.51
N LEU A 206 0.28 -14.30 -8.62
CA LEU A 206 -1.13 -14.68 -8.63
C LEU A 206 -1.62 -14.83 -10.06
N ASN A 207 -2.48 -15.82 -10.32
CA ASN A 207 -3.19 -15.94 -11.59
C ASN A 207 -4.58 -15.30 -11.44
N PRO A 208 -4.84 -14.14 -12.07
CA PRO A 208 -6.11 -13.44 -11.91
C PRO A 208 -7.33 -14.23 -12.39
N ASN A 209 -7.14 -15.24 -13.25
CA ASN A 209 -8.25 -16.08 -13.73
C ASN A 209 -8.80 -17.01 -12.63
N PHE A 210 -8.08 -17.16 -11.51
CA PHE A 210 -8.50 -17.94 -10.35
C PHE A 210 -8.83 -17.06 -9.14
N ILE A 211 -9.07 -15.77 -9.38
CA ILE A 211 -9.40 -14.79 -8.35
C ILE A 211 -10.64 -14.04 -8.81
N GLU A 212 -11.66 -13.99 -7.96
CA GLU A 212 -12.78 -13.09 -8.19
C GLU A 212 -12.35 -11.67 -7.84
N ILE A 213 -12.29 -10.80 -8.85
CA ILE A 213 -11.87 -9.41 -8.69
C ILE A 213 -13.05 -8.51 -8.95
N THR A 214 -13.44 -7.74 -7.93
CA THR A 214 -14.47 -6.70 -8.04
C THR A 214 -13.84 -5.32 -7.92
N PHE A 215 -13.99 -4.50 -8.96
CA PHE A 215 -13.70 -3.08 -8.88
C PHE A 215 -14.96 -2.34 -8.44
N LEU A 216 -14.84 -1.49 -7.42
CA LEU A 216 -15.91 -0.59 -7.03
C LEU A 216 -16.19 0.44 -8.13
N ASP A 217 -17.33 1.13 -8.04
CA ASP A 217 -17.59 2.27 -8.91
C ASP A 217 -16.59 3.40 -8.64
N TYR A 218 -16.07 4.02 -9.71
CA TYR A 218 -15.09 5.10 -9.59
C TYR A 218 -15.68 6.34 -8.94
N HIS A 219 -16.91 6.73 -9.26
CA HIS A 219 -17.53 7.93 -8.69
C HIS A 219 -17.75 7.78 -7.18
N GLU A 220 -18.10 6.58 -6.73
CA GLU A 220 -18.17 6.25 -5.29
C GLU A 220 -16.79 6.23 -4.63
N SER A 221 -15.78 5.72 -5.34
CA SER A 221 -14.40 5.61 -4.87
C SER A 221 -13.66 6.95 -4.81
N LYS A 222 -14.01 7.90 -5.68
CA LYS A 222 -13.31 9.18 -5.91
C LYS A 222 -13.14 9.97 -4.61
N GLN A 223 -14.20 10.11 -3.83
CA GLN A 223 -14.13 10.91 -2.59
C GLN A 223 -13.16 10.29 -1.57
N SER A 224 -13.10 8.96 -1.49
CA SER A 224 -12.17 8.29 -0.58
C SER A 224 -10.71 8.49 -1.04
N LEU A 225 -10.44 8.35 -2.35
CA LEU A 225 -9.12 8.60 -2.94
C LEU A 225 -8.65 10.04 -2.73
N LEU A 226 -9.54 11.03 -2.86
CA LEU A 226 -9.23 12.44 -2.57
C LEU A 226 -8.85 12.71 -1.11
N THR A 227 -9.27 11.84 -0.20
CA THR A 227 -8.89 11.89 1.23
C THR A 227 -7.76 10.91 1.59
N ASN A 228 -7.04 10.39 0.58
CA ASN A 228 -5.96 9.41 0.75
C ASN A 228 -6.36 8.15 1.52
N GLY A 229 -7.62 7.72 1.39
CA GLY A 229 -8.11 6.46 1.95
C GLY A 229 -8.60 5.52 0.87
N GLY A 230 -8.25 4.24 0.95
CA GLY A 230 -8.89 3.20 0.15
C GLY A 230 -9.74 2.25 1.02
N ILE A 231 -9.92 1.03 0.55
CA ILE A 231 -10.86 0.06 1.14
C ILE A 231 -10.29 -0.52 2.44
N SER A 232 -8.99 -0.87 2.48
CA SER A 232 -8.37 -1.48 3.67
C SER A 232 -8.29 -0.53 4.88
N CYS A 233 -8.40 0.78 4.64
CA CYS A 233 -8.56 1.78 5.70
C CYS A 233 -9.95 1.74 6.37
N ARG A 234 -10.98 1.20 5.70
CA ARG A 234 -12.39 1.25 6.15
C ARG A 234 -12.99 -0.11 6.47
N VAL A 235 -12.40 -1.17 5.95
CA VAL A 235 -12.85 -2.55 6.15
C VAL A 235 -11.77 -3.34 6.88
N LYS A 236 -12.18 -4.18 7.82
CA LYS A 236 -11.33 -5.17 8.47
C LYS A 236 -11.93 -6.54 8.25
N THR A 237 -11.15 -7.44 7.64
CA THR A 237 -11.53 -8.83 7.46
C THR A 237 -11.50 -9.54 8.80
N LEU A 238 -12.62 -10.16 9.19
CA LEU A 238 -12.67 -11.01 10.37
C LEU A 238 -12.15 -12.40 9.98
N ALA A 239 -11.10 -12.87 10.65
CA ALA A 239 -10.67 -14.26 10.50
C ALA A 239 -11.73 -15.18 11.11
N SER A 240 -12.33 -16.06 10.31
CA SER A 240 -13.16 -17.13 10.88
C SER A 240 -12.23 -18.23 11.37
N ILE A 241 -12.10 -18.38 12.69
CA ILE A 241 -11.48 -19.57 13.27
C ILE A 241 -12.51 -20.70 13.10
N GLN A 242 -12.25 -21.62 12.17
CA GLN A 242 -13.00 -22.87 12.14
C GLN A 242 -12.60 -23.66 13.41
N ASN A 243 -13.56 -23.81 14.32
CA ASN A 243 -13.46 -24.71 15.48
C ASN A 243 -13.72 -26.15 15.06
#